data_AF-A0A4U9CVZ4-F1
#
_entry.id   AF-A0A4U9CVZ4-F1
#
_cell.length_a   1.000
_cell.length_b   1.000
_cell.length_c   1.000
_cell.angle_alpha   90.00
_cell.angle_beta   90.00
_cell.angle_gamma   90.00
#
_symmetry.space_group_name_H-M   'P 1'
#
loop_
_entity.id
_entity.type
_entity.pdbx_description
1 polymer ?
#
loop_
_entity_poly.entity_id
_entity_poly.type
_entity_poly.pdbx_seq_one_letter_code
_entity_poly.pdbx_strand_id
1 'polypeptide(L)'
;MPREIDFYKNLLWGLCMKIMLGANCALVALLSANVALASNEVAVAPYFSDWPAIHSAIAKDEAIENRVKEILAKMTLDEKIGQMLQPDFREITPEEVVQYKIGSVLNGGGGWPDNNKHSLARSWVTEADKYWVATG
;
A
#
# COMPACT_ATOMS: atom_id res chain seq x y z
N MET A 1 -53.91 32.96 -7.61
CA MET A 1 -53.77 31.51 -7.78
C MET A 1 -52.30 30.98 -7.70
N PRO A 2 -51.33 31.51 -6.91
CA PRO A 2 -50.02 30.84 -6.77
C PRO A 2 -49.96 29.76 -5.67
N ARG A 3 -50.81 29.87 -4.63
CA ARG A 3 -50.70 29.06 -3.40
C ARG A 3 -51.01 27.57 -3.56
N GLU A 4 -51.66 27.16 -4.64
CA GLU A 4 -52.08 25.76 -4.85
C GLU A 4 -50.96 24.92 -5.49
N ILE A 5 -50.17 25.51 -6.39
CA ILE A 5 -49.08 24.84 -7.09
C ILE A 5 -47.92 24.50 -6.13
N ASP A 6 -47.66 25.39 -5.17
CA ASP A 6 -46.62 25.17 -4.16
C ASP A 6 -47.02 24.07 -3.16
N PHE A 7 -48.32 23.90 -2.89
CA PHE A 7 -48.83 22.82 -2.04
C PHE A 7 -48.57 21.45 -2.67
N TYR A 8 -48.88 21.29 -3.96
CA TYR A 8 -48.63 20.03 -4.67
C TYR A 8 -47.14 19.72 -4.81
N LYS A 9 -46.29 20.73 -5.05
CA LYS A 9 -44.83 20.56 -5.13
C LYS A 9 -44.24 20.10 -3.79
N ASN A 10 -44.67 20.70 -2.68
CA ASN A 10 -44.20 20.33 -1.34
C ASN A 10 -44.72 18.94 -0.92
N LEU A 11 -45.95 18.58 -1.31
CA LEU A 11 -46.51 17.25 -1.06
C LEU A 11 -45.78 16.16 -1.87
N LEU A 12 -45.53 16.40 -3.16
CA LEU A 12 -44.77 15.50 -4.04
C LEU A 12 -43.30 15.36 -3.59
N TRP A 13 -42.66 16.46 -3.22
CA TRP A 13 -41.28 16.44 -2.70
C TRP A 13 -41.20 15.68 -1.37
N GLY A 14 -42.15 15.89 -0.46
CA GLY A 14 -42.25 15.17 0.81
C GLY A 14 -42.54 13.66 0.65
N LEU A 15 -43.32 13.27 -0.35
CA LEU A 15 -43.58 11.86 -0.65
C LEU A 15 -42.33 11.17 -1.23
N CYS A 16 -41.64 11.84 -2.17
CA CYS A 16 -40.40 11.34 -2.75
C CYS A 16 -39.28 11.20 -1.70
N MET A 17 -39.14 12.15 -0.77
CA MET A 17 -38.12 12.06 0.28
C MET A 17 -38.37 10.91 1.25
N LYS A 18 -39.65 10.60 1.56
CA LYS A 18 -40.02 9.46 2.42
C LYS A 18 -39.79 8.10 1.74
N ILE A 19 -40.04 8.00 0.43
CA ILE A 19 -39.76 6.79 -0.36
C ILE A 19 -38.24 6.53 -0.45
N MET A 20 -37.45 7.59 -0.62
CA MET A 20 -35.98 7.49 -0.71
C MET A 20 -35.32 7.15 0.64
N LEU A 21 -35.87 7.59 1.77
CA LEU A 21 -35.33 7.29 3.10
C LEU A 21 -35.67 5.86 3.58
N GLY A 22 -36.83 5.33 3.19
CA GLY A 22 -37.28 3.98 3.55
C GLY A 22 -36.53 2.85 2.83
N ALA A 23 -36.17 3.06 1.56
CA ALA A 23 -35.39 2.09 0.79
C ALA A 23 -33.94 1.94 1.31
N ASN A 24 -33.37 2.99 1.89
CA ASN A 24 -31.99 3.00 2.37
C ASN A 24 -31.82 2.26 3.71
N CYS A 25 -32.82 2.30 4.60
CA CYS A 25 -32.78 1.56 5.87
C CYS A 25 -32.87 0.03 5.66
N ALA A 26 -33.65 -0.42 4.67
CA ALA A 26 -33.73 -1.84 4.34
C ALA A 26 -32.43 -2.37 3.71
N LEU A 27 -31.76 -1.55 2.89
CA LEU A 27 -30.48 -1.90 2.27
C LEU A 27 -29.34 -2.00 3.31
N VAL A 28 -29.31 -1.09 4.29
CA VAL A 28 -28.30 -1.10 5.38
C VAL A 28 -28.49 -2.32 6.31
N ALA A 29 -29.73 -2.72 6.59
CA ALA A 29 -30.03 -3.91 7.39
C ALA A 29 -29.67 -5.24 6.69
N LEU A 30 -29.76 -5.28 5.36
CA LEU A 30 -29.32 -6.42 4.54
C LEU A 30 -27.79 -6.47 4.36
N LEU A 31 -27.10 -5.33 4.40
CA LEU A 31 -25.63 -5.29 4.35
C LEU A 31 -24.97 -5.71 5.67
N SER A 32 -25.57 -5.36 6.82
CA SER A 32 -25.01 -5.69 8.14
C SER A 32 -25.09 -7.17 8.49
N ALA A 33 -26.06 -7.91 7.92
CA ALA A 33 -26.14 -9.37 8.08
C ALA A 33 -25.00 -10.11 7.36
N ASN A 34 -24.49 -9.58 6.24
CA ASN A 34 -23.42 -10.22 5.46
C ASN A 34 -22.01 -9.95 6.00
N VAL A 35 -21.81 -8.86 6.75
CA VAL A 35 -20.51 -8.57 7.40
C VAL A 35 -20.24 -9.51 8.59
N ALA A 36 -21.29 -10.08 9.21
CA ALA A 36 -21.16 -10.93 10.39
C ALA A 36 -20.76 -12.40 10.10
N LEU A 37 -20.75 -12.83 8.83
CA LEU A 37 -20.47 -14.23 8.44
C LEU A 37 -19.08 -14.45 7.81
N ALA A 38 -18.28 -13.40 7.67
CA ALA A 38 -16.86 -13.57 7.40
C ALA A 38 -16.14 -13.92 8.71
N SER A 39 -16.34 -15.15 9.19
CA SER A 39 -15.46 -15.75 10.18
C SER A 39 -14.06 -15.77 9.56
N ASN A 40 -13.21 -14.87 10.02
CA ASN A 40 -11.81 -14.78 9.63
C ASN A 40 -11.04 -15.93 10.31
N GLU A 41 -11.45 -17.18 10.06
CA GLU A 41 -10.68 -18.36 10.42
C GLU A 41 -9.47 -18.41 9.50
N VAL A 42 -8.40 -17.74 9.93
CA VAL A 42 -7.08 -17.98 9.37
C VAL A 42 -6.77 -19.43 9.68
N ALA A 43 -6.93 -20.30 8.69
CA ALA A 43 -6.53 -21.69 8.77
C ALA A 43 -5.06 -21.72 9.20
N VAL A 44 -4.80 -22.14 10.45
CA VAL A 44 -3.45 -22.27 10.96
C VAL A 44 -2.78 -23.35 10.13
N ALA A 45 -1.80 -22.97 9.31
CA ALA A 45 -1.02 -23.93 8.54
C ALA A 45 -0.45 -24.98 9.50
N PRO A 46 -0.49 -26.27 9.15
CA PRO A 46 0.02 -27.32 10.03
C PRO A 46 1.50 -27.05 10.35
N TYR A 47 1.84 -27.07 11.63
CA TYR A 47 3.23 -26.94 12.07
C TYR A 47 3.96 -28.27 11.79
N PHE A 48 4.95 -28.23 10.90
CA PHE A 48 5.79 -29.38 10.59
C PHE A 48 6.98 -29.41 11.57
N SER A 49 6.85 -30.24 12.62
CA SER A 49 7.92 -30.40 13.63
C SER A 49 9.20 -31.04 13.08
N ASP A 50 9.11 -31.73 11.94
CA ASP A 50 10.24 -32.40 11.27
C ASP A 50 10.94 -31.52 10.23
N TRP A 51 10.66 -30.21 10.18
CA TRP A 51 11.36 -29.33 9.25
C TRP A 51 12.86 -29.27 9.60
N PRO A 52 13.77 -29.58 8.66
CA PRO A 52 15.20 -29.65 8.97
C PRO A 52 15.73 -28.26 9.35
N ALA A 53 16.58 -28.21 10.37
CA ALA A 53 17.31 -27.00 10.71
C ALA A 53 18.23 -26.63 9.54
N ILE A 54 17.99 -25.47 8.92
CA ILE A 54 18.81 -24.98 7.81
C ILE A 54 20.08 -24.37 8.40
N HIS A 55 21.22 -24.96 8.07
CA HIS A 55 22.53 -24.36 8.34
C HIS A 55 22.96 -23.53 7.12
N SER A 56 23.09 -22.21 7.31
CA SER A 56 23.56 -21.31 6.26
C SER A 56 24.99 -21.69 5.84
N ALA A 57 25.24 -21.78 4.52
CA ALA A 57 26.59 -21.93 3.99
C ALA A 57 27.43 -20.65 4.15
N ILE A 58 26.78 -19.51 4.40
CA ILE A 58 27.41 -18.22 4.63
C ILE A 58 27.43 -17.97 6.14
N ALA A 59 28.62 -17.92 6.72
CA ALA A 59 28.82 -17.59 8.12
C ALA A 59 28.47 -16.13 8.40
N LYS A 60 28.02 -15.86 9.62
CA LYS A 60 27.84 -14.47 10.09
C LYS A 60 29.20 -13.82 10.27
N ASP A 61 29.31 -12.58 9.84
CA ASP A 61 30.48 -11.74 10.08
C ASP A 61 30.17 -10.78 11.24
N GLU A 62 30.92 -10.89 12.33
CA GLU A 62 30.70 -10.07 13.54
C GLU A 62 30.79 -8.56 13.26
N ALA A 63 31.65 -8.12 12.34
CA ALA A 63 31.75 -6.69 12.00
C ALA A 63 30.49 -6.22 11.27
N ILE A 64 29.94 -7.04 10.37
CA ILE A 64 28.67 -6.75 9.68
C ILE A 64 27.51 -6.73 10.69
N GLU A 65 27.40 -7.76 11.54
CA GLU A 65 26.32 -7.88 12.53
C GLU A 65 26.32 -6.73 13.54
N ASN A 66 27.50 -6.30 14.00
CA ASN A 66 27.62 -5.15 14.90
C ASN A 66 27.21 -3.85 14.20
N ARG A 67 27.63 -3.64 12.95
CA ARG A 67 27.19 -2.48 12.16
C ARG A 67 25.67 -2.47 11.95
N VAL A 68 25.07 -3.63 11.67
CA VAL A 68 23.60 -3.75 11.53
C VAL A 68 22.90 -3.37 12.83
N LYS A 69 23.36 -3.88 13.98
CA LYS A 69 22.79 -3.52 15.30
C LYS A 69 22.90 -2.02 15.59
N GLU A 70 24.05 -1.42 15.30
CA GLU A 70 24.28 0.02 15.50
C GLU A 70 23.34 0.88 14.65
N ILE A 71 23.11 0.49 13.39
CA ILE A 71 22.17 1.19 12.50
C ILE A 71 20.73 1.01 13.02
N LEU A 72 20.30 -0.22 13.31
CA LEU A 72 18.94 -0.52 13.78
C LEU A 72 18.59 0.17 15.10
N ALA A 73 19.58 0.37 15.99
CA ALA A 73 19.40 1.08 17.26
C ALA A 73 19.15 2.58 17.07
N LYS A 74 19.62 3.16 15.96
CA LYS A 74 19.43 4.59 15.62
C LYS A 74 18.16 4.86 14.82
N MET A 75 17.55 3.82 14.24
CA MET A 75 16.35 3.95 13.42
C MET A 75 15.06 4.00 14.25
N THR A 76 14.19 4.90 13.87
CA THR A 76 12.77 4.94 14.25
C THR A 76 11.99 3.76 13.66
N LEU A 77 10.75 3.55 14.12
CA LEU A 77 9.87 2.52 13.54
C LEU A 77 9.57 2.82 12.07
N ASP A 78 9.26 4.08 11.75
CA ASP A 78 8.93 4.49 10.39
C ASP A 78 10.09 4.26 9.42
N GLU A 79 11.32 4.54 9.85
CA GLU A 79 12.53 4.21 9.07
C GLU A 79 12.69 2.71 8.84
N LYS A 80 12.39 1.87 9.86
CA LYS A 80 12.44 0.41 9.71
C LYS A 80 11.40 -0.09 8.72
N ILE A 81 10.19 0.46 8.79
CA ILE A 81 9.13 0.16 7.82
C ILE A 81 9.55 0.61 6.42
N GLY A 82 10.10 1.83 6.28
CA GLY A 82 10.62 2.34 5.02
C GLY A 82 11.64 1.39 4.38
N GLN A 83 12.57 0.84 5.18
CA GLN A 83 13.55 -0.15 4.69
C GLN A 83 12.92 -1.45 4.18
N MET A 84 11.73 -1.81 4.64
CA MET A 84 10.98 -3.01 4.21
C MET A 84 10.13 -2.77 2.96
N LEU A 85 9.92 -1.52 2.55
CA LEU A 85 9.13 -1.17 1.37
C LEU A 85 9.98 -1.21 0.09
N GLN A 86 9.34 -1.63 -1.00
CA GLN A 86 9.93 -1.71 -2.34
C GLN A 86 8.94 -1.25 -3.42
N PRO A 87 8.75 0.07 -3.59
CA PRO A 87 7.96 0.62 -4.69
C PRO A 87 8.65 0.41 -6.05
N ASP A 88 7.84 0.40 -7.11
CA ASP A 88 8.33 0.50 -8.48
C ASP A 88 8.74 1.95 -8.78
N PHE A 89 9.84 2.15 -9.53
CA PHE A 89 10.37 3.48 -9.87
C PHE A 89 9.39 4.39 -10.64
N ARG A 90 8.30 3.85 -11.19
CA ARG A 90 7.24 4.64 -11.83
C ARG A 90 6.24 5.22 -10.83
N GLU A 91 6.19 4.68 -9.62
CA GLU A 91 5.18 4.97 -8.59
C GLU A 91 5.78 5.75 -7.39
N ILE A 92 7.05 6.14 -7.47
CA ILE A 92 7.72 6.91 -6.42
C ILE A 92 8.72 7.90 -7.01
N THR A 93 8.89 9.05 -6.37
CA THR A 93 9.93 10.03 -6.73
C THR A 93 11.19 9.90 -5.87
N PRO A 94 12.35 10.41 -6.31
CA PRO A 94 13.55 10.48 -5.48
C PRO A 94 13.33 11.23 -4.16
N GLU A 95 12.53 12.29 -4.17
CA GLU A 95 12.20 13.06 -2.96
C GLU A 95 11.39 12.23 -1.97
N GLU A 96 10.44 11.42 -2.47
CA GLU A 96 9.63 10.52 -1.64
C GLU A 96 10.47 9.38 -1.06
N VAL A 97 11.46 8.86 -1.79
CA VAL A 97 12.42 7.88 -1.26
C VAL A 97 13.15 8.44 -0.04
N VAL A 98 13.57 9.71 -0.10
CA VAL A 98 14.23 10.40 1.04
C VAL A 98 13.26 10.66 2.18
N GLN A 99 12.06 11.12 1.86
CA GLN A 99 11.02 11.46 2.83
C GLN A 99 10.57 10.22 3.63
N TYR A 100 10.29 9.12 2.95
CA TYR A 100 9.76 7.89 3.54
C TYR A 100 10.85 6.85 3.87
N LYS A 101 12.13 7.18 3.65
CA LYS A 101 13.28 6.34 4.04
C LYS A 101 13.21 4.94 3.39
N ILE A 102 12.81 4.92 2.13
CA ILE A 102 12.59 3.69 1.36
C ILE A 102 13.89 2.91 1.18
N GLY A 103 13.86 1.61 1.46
CA GLY A 103 15.05 0.74 1.44
C GLY A 103 15.44 0.25 0.05
N SER A 104 14.50 0.20 -0.89
CA SER A 104 14.79 -0.21 -2.26
C SER A 104 13.76 0.32 -3.24
N VAL A 105 14.20 0.55 -4.48
CA VAL A 105 13.33 0.88 -5.61
C VAL A 105 13.50 -0.21 -6.65
N LEU A 106 12.37 -0.72 -7.16
CA LEU A 106 12.34 -1.79 -8.14
C LEU A 106 12.12 -1.22 -9.54
N ASN A 107 12.80 -1.80 -10.54
CA ASN A 107 12.37 -1.70 -11.93
C ASN A 107 11.54 -2.95 -12.27
N GLY A 108 10.20 -2.80 -12.28
CA GLY A 108 9.31 -3.84 -12.78
C GLY A 108 9.38 -3.95 -14.30
N GLY A 109 9.15 -5.14 -14.83
CA GLY A 109 9.12 -5.37 -16.28
C GLY A 109 8.17 -4.40 -17.00
N GLY A 110 8.61 -3.87 -18.14
CA GLY A 110 7.82 -2.93 -18.94
C GLY A 110 7.96 -1.45 -18.54
N GLY A 111 8.73 -1.14 -17.50
CA GLY A 111 9.16 0.23 -17.21
C GLY A 111 10.55 0.50 -17.79
N TRP A 112 10.68 1.50 -18.67
CA TRP A 112 11.95 1.90 -19.27
C TRP A 112 12.24 3.38 -19.01
N PRO A 113 13.52 3.80 -18.89
CA PRO A 113 13.89 5.21 -18.88
C PRO A 113 13.31 5.91 -20.11
N ASP A 114 12.71 7.08 -19.89
CA ASP A 114 12.03 7.89 -20.91
C ASP A 114 10.98 7.12 -21.75
N ASN A 115 10.44 6.03 -21.19
CA ASN A 115 9.53 5.11 -21.87
C ASN A 115 10.11 4.52 -23.18
N ASN A 116 11.44 4.44 -23.29
CA ASN A 116 12.11 3.92 -24.47
C ASN A 116 12.58 2.47 -24.23
N LYS A 117 11.91 1.52 -24.89
CA LYS A 117 12.25 0.09 -24.85
C LYS A 117 13.67 -0.24 -25.34
N HIS A 118 14.28 0.66 -26.11
CA HIS A 118 15.65 0.56 -26.62
C HIS A 118 16.62 1.49 -25.88
N SER A 119 16.30 1.88 -24.63
CA SER A 119 17.15 2.72 -23.80
C SER A 119 18.56 2.17 -23.67
N LEU A 120 19.55 3.06 -23.80
CA LEU A 120 20.96 2.74 -23.67
C LEU A 120 21.30 2.44 -22.21
N ALA A 121 22.35 1.67 -21.97
CA ALA A 121 22.86 1.40 -20.62
C ALA A 121 23.10 2.70 -19.82
N ARG A 122 23.58 3.76 -20.47
CA ARG A 122 23.77 5.07 -19.82
C ARG A 122 22.47 5.67 -19.30
N SER A 123 21.36 5.54 -20.03
CA SER A 123 20.06 6.07 -19.59
C SER A 123 19.59 5.39 -18.30
N TRP A 124 19.85 4.08 -18.16
CA TRP A 124 19.58 3.34 -16.93
C TRP A 124 20.43 3.79 -15.75
N VAL A 125 21.72 4.05 -15.98
CA VAL A 125 22.61 4.61 -14.94
C VAL A 125 22.09 5.97 -14.50
N THR A 126 21.77 6.85 -15.45
CA THR A 126 21.20 8.17 -15.15
C THR A 126 19.88 8.08 -14.39
N GLU A 127 19.02 7.11 -14.70
CA GLU A 127 17.79 6.88 -13.95
C GLU A 127 18.06 6.43 -12.50
N ALA A 128 18.97 5.47 -12.31
CA ALA A 128 19.37 5.00 -10.98
C ALA A 128 20.04 6.11 -10.15
N ASP A 129 20.88 6.94 -10.79
CA ASP A 129 21.61 8.02 -10.14
C ASP A 129 20.66 9.05 -9.52
N LYS A 130 19.46 9.28 -10.08
CA LYS A 130 18.46 10.18 -9.49
C LYS A 130 18.13 9.79 -8.05
N TYR A 131 17.95 8.50 -7.79
CA TYR A 131 17.62 7.97 -6.46
C TYR A 131 18.85 7.88 -5.55
N TRP A 132 20.00 7.48 -6.11
CA TRP A 132 21.24 7.39 -5.36
C TRP A 132 21.70 8.75 -4.84
N VAL A 133 21.75 9.77 -5.71
CA VAL A 133 22.18 11.12 -5.34
C VAL A 133 21.23 11.78 -4.34
N ALA A 134 19.93 11.48 -4.39
CA ALA A 134 18.98 12.01 -3.43
C ALA A 134 19.20 11.47 -2.00
N THR A 135 19.73 10.25 -1.87
CA THR A 135 19.85 9.53 -0.59
C THR A 135 21.26 9.50 -0.01
N GLY A 136 22.30 9.77 -0.82
CA GLY A 136 23.71 9.83 -0.42
C GLY A 136 24.11 11.17 0.22
#